data_AF-A0A535UCR1-F1
#
_entry.id   AF-A0A535UCR1-F1
#
_cell.length_a   1.000
_cell.length_b   1.000
_cell.length_c   1.000
_cell.angle_alpha   90.00
_cell.angle_beta   90.00
_cell.angle_gamma   90.00
#
_symmetry.space_group_name_H-M   'P 1'
#
loop_
_entity.id
_entity.type
_entity.pdbx_description
1 polymer ?
#
loop_
_entity_poly.entity_id
_entity_poly.type
_entity_poly.pdbx_seq_one_letter_code
_entity_poly.pdbx_strand_id
1 'polypeptide(L)'
;HIIGVRAGWLYYTLEKGDEHLVSLASQPARSAASLVKGLEATWQVIQDALNHWTIADLAEIVHDTDENGEDQTYTRQWVIWHLIEHDLHHGGELSFTLGMHGLTGITI
;
A
#
# COMPACT_ATOMS: atom_id res chain seq x y z
N HIS A 1 -7.39 2.71 5.76
CA HIS A 1 -7.60 2.19 4.41
C HIS A 1 -6.27 2.08 3.66
N ILE A 2 -5.59 3.19 3.30
CA ILE A 2 -4.22 3.23 2.71
C ILE A 2 -3.28 2.16 3.25
N ILE A 3 -3.01 2.17 4.56
CA ILE A 3 -2.10 1.22 5.22
C ILE A 3 -2.52 -0.24 4.97
N GLY A 4 -3.82 -0.52 5.05
CA GLY A 4 -4.31 -1.89 4.93
C GLY A 4 -4.23 -2.42 3.50
N VAL A 5 -4.51 -1.56 2.51
CA VAL A 5 -4.36 -1.91 1.09
C VAL A 5 -2.89 -2.14 0.75
N ARG A 6 -1.99 -1.25 1.18
CA ARG A 6 -0.54 -1.47 1.04
C ARG A 6 -0.11 -2.80 1.67
N ALA A 7 -0.47 -3.02 2.93
CA ALA A 7 -0.08 -4.23 3.64
C ALA A 7 -0.60 -5.51 2.97
N GLY A 8 -1.82 -5.49 2.45
CA GLY A 8 -2.42 -6.61 1.71
C GLY A 8 -1.62 -6.96 0.45
N TRP A 9 -1.46 -6.00 -0.47
CA TRP A 9 -0.72 -6.20 -1.72
C TRP A 9 0.75 -6.56 -1.49
N LEU A 10 1.40 -5.97 -0.48
CA LEU A 10 2.80 -6.26 -0.17
C LEU A 10 2.97 -7.69 0.36
N TYR A 11 2.13 -8.11 1.29
CA TYR A 11 2.29 -9.40 1.96
C TYR A 11 1.73 -10.56 1.14
N TYR A 12 0.48 -10.46 0.67
CA TYR A 12 -0.21 -11.58 0.02
C TYR A 12 0.15 -11.72 -1.46
N THR A 13 0.40 -10.62 -2.17
CA THR A 13 0.65 -10.66 -3.62
C THR A 13 2.14 -10.58 -3.95
N LEU A 14 2.86 -9.63 -3.36
CA LEU A 14 4.30 -9.45 -3.62
C LEU A 14 5.20 -10.35 -2.76
N GLU A 15 4.62 -11.04 -1.78
CA GLU A 15 5.33 -11.89 -0.81
C GLU A 15 6.50 -11.14 -0.14
N LYS A 16 6.26 -9.88 0.24
CA LYS A 16 7.22 -8.98 0.93
C LYS A 16 6.76 -8.59 2.31
N GLY A 17 7.73 -8.25 3.15
CA GLY A 17 7.51 -7.92 4.56
C GLY A 17 7.41 -9.16 5.43
N ASP A 18 6.83 -9.00 6.61
CA ASP A 18 6.65 -10.05 7.60
C ASP A 18 5.20 -10.10 8.11
N GLU A 19 4.91 -11.02 9.03
CA GLU A 19 3.58 -11.20 9.63
C GLU A 19 3.04 -9.93 10.32
N HIS A 20 3.89 -8.94 10.63
CA HIS A 20 3.41 -7.67 11.17
C HIS A 20 2.51 -6.93 10.17
N LEU A 21 2.74 -7.05 8.86
CA LEU A 21 1.89 -6.44 7.84
C LEU A 21 0.46 -6.99 7.89
N VAL A 22 0.29 -8.29 8.13
CA VAL A 22 -1.04 -8.92 8.29
C VAL A 22 -1.82 -8.26 9.43
N SER A 23 -1.13 -7.92 10.52
CA SER A 23 -1.74 -7.21 11.65
C SER A 23 -2.15 -5.76 11.32
N LEU A 24 -1.48 -5.11 10.35
CA LEU A 24 -1.81 -3.77 9.88
C LEU A 24 -2.96 -3.77 8.87
N ALA A 25 -3.08 -4.82 8.06
CA ALA A 25 -4.19 -5.01 7.11
C ALA A 25 -5.56 -5.16 7.82
N SER A 26 -5.55 -5.69 9.04
CA SER A 26 -6.74 -6.09 9.79
C SER A 26 -7.19 -5.10 10.88
N GLN A 27 -6.39 -4.08 11.20
CA GLN A 27 -6.67 -3.16 12.31
C GLN A 27 -7.14 -1.76 11.86
N PRO A 28 -8.24 -1.23 12.40
CA PRO A 28 -8.50 0.20 12.33
C PRO A 28 -7.51 0.90 13.27
N ALA A 29 -6.40 1.42 12.73
CA ALA A 29 -5.50 2.27 13.49
C ALA A 29 -6.27 3.49 14.02
N ARG A 30 -6.43 3.58 15.36
CA ARG A 30 -7.29 4.59 16.00
C ARG A 30 -6.56 5.85 16.45
N SER A 31 -5.23 5.87 16.40
CA SER A 31 -4.42 7.04 16.79
C SER A 31 -3.53 7.52 15.65
N ALA A 32 -3.24 8.83 15.62
CA ALA A 32 -2.31 9.41 14.66
C ALA A 32 -0.94 8.73 14.70
N ALA A 33 -0.41 8.43 15.89
CA ALA A 33 0.86 7.72 16.05
C ALA A 33 0.83 6.30 15.47
N SER A 34 -0.29 5.58 15.62
CA SER A 34 -0.47 4.27 15.01
C SER A 34 -0.54 4.34 13.48
N LEU A 35 -1.19 5.40 12.95
CA LEU A 35 -1.27 5.63 11.51
C LEU A 35 0.10 5.93 10.91
N VAL A 36 0.88 6.82 11.52
CA VAL A 36 2.25 7.16 11.08
C VAL A 36 3.12 5.90 11.05
N LYS A 37 3.11 5.11 12.14
CA LYS A 37 3.88 3.86 12.20
C LYS A 37 3.51 2.86 11.09
N GLY A 38 2.21 2.71 10.80
CA GLY A 38 1.76 1.81 9.73
C GLY A 38 2.15 2.31 8.33
N LEU A 39 2.12 3.62 8.10
CA LEU A 39 2.59 4.23 6.84
C LEU A 39 4.10 4.03 6.68
N GLU A 40 4.89 4.26 7.74
CA GLU A 40 6.34 4.05 7.75
C GLU A 40 6.70 2.59 7.51
N ALA A 41 6.06 1.65 8.21
CA ALA A 41 6.32 0.23 8.08
C ALA A 41 6.06 -0.28 6.66
N THR A 42 4.91 0.09 6.07
CA THR A 42 4.59 -0.30 4.69
C THR A 42 5.49 0.37 3.66
N TRP A 43 5.91 1.63 3.90
CA TRP A 43 6.86 2.32 3.04
C TRP A 43 8.25 1.66 3.05
N GLN A 44 8.74 1.23 4.22
CA GLN A 44 10.04 0.56 4.31
C GLN A 44 10.08 -0.70 3.45
N VAL A 45 9.00 -1.48 3.45
CA VAL A 45 8.91 -2.71 2.62
C VAL A 45 8.92 -2.37 1.12
N ILE A 46 8.21 -1.32 0.69
CA ILE A 46 8.25 -0.83 -0.69
C ILE A 46 9.67 -0.38 -1.06
N GLN A 47 10.30 0.42 -0.20
CA GLN A 47 11.65 0.94 -0.43
C GLN A 47 12.68 -0.19 -0.52
N ASP A 48 12.61 -1.16 0.39
CA ASP A 48 13.51 -2.31 0.37
C ASP A 48 13.31 -3.13 -0.90
N ALA A 49 12.06 -3.39 -1.32
CA ALA A 49 11.80 -4.12 -2.56
C ALA A 49 12.37 -3.38 -3.79
N LEU A 50 12.12 -2.08 -3.91
CA LEU A 50 12.62 -1.26 -5.03
C LEU A 50 14.15 -1.13 -5.04
N ASN A 51 14.80 -1.16 -3.88
CA ASN A 51 16.27 -1.14 -3.80
C ASN A 51 16.92 -2.44 -4.28
N HIS A 52 16.20 -3.57 -4.21
CA HIS A 52 16.71 -4.87 -4.64
C HIS A 52 16.29 -5.26 -6.06
N TRP A 53 15.12 -4.81 -6.52
CA TRP A 53 14.60 -5.14 -7.84
C TRP A 53 15.31 -4.37 -8.96
N THR A 54 15.73 -5.13 -9.97
CA THR A 54 16.11 -4.62 -11.28
C THR A 54 14.88 -4.32 -12.12
N ILE A 55 15.07 -3.67 -13.27
CA ILE A 55 14.00 -3.45 -14.25
C ILE A 55 13.42 -4.78 -14.76
N ALA A 56 14.22 -5.83 -14.88
CA ALA A 56 13.72 -7.14 -15.29
C ALA A 56 12.81 -7.76 -14.21
N ASP A 57 13.19 -7.60 -12.95
CA ASP A 57 12.41 -8.10 -11.82
C ASP A 57 11.04 -7.43 -11.73
N LEU A 58 10.93 -6.16 -12.17
CA LEU A 58 9.65 -5.45 -12.23
C LEU A 58 8.63 -6.09 -13.19
N ALA A 59 9.09 -6.83 -14.20
CA ALA A 59 8.25 -7.52 -15.16
C ALA A 59 7.83 -8.94 -14.69
N GLU A 60 8.32 -9.41 -13.55
CA GLU A 60 7.92 -10.70 -13.00
C GLU A 60 6.42 -10.72 -12.68
N ILE A 61 5.79 -11.85 -13.03
CA ILE A 61 4.38 -12.12 -12.73
C ILE A 61 4.26 -12.59 -11.28
N VAL A 62 3.33 -11.98 -10.56
CA VAL A 62 2.88 -12.37 -9.23
C VAL A 62 1.41 -12.77 -9.28
N HIS A 63 1.04 -13.66 -8.39
CA HIS A 63 -0.31 -14.22 -8.32
C HIS A 63 -1.07 -13.61 -7.15
N ASP A 64 -2.36 -13.42 -7.35
CA ASP A 64 -3.30 -13.04 -6.30
C ASP A 64 -4.56 -13.89 -6.42
N THR A 65 -5.36 -13.93 -5.39
CA THR A 65 -6.68 -14.56 -5.42
C THR A 65 -7.72 -13.52 -5.06
N ASP A 66 -8.64 -13.25 -5.97
CA ASP A 66 -9.69 -12.26 -5.73
C ASP A 66 -10.73 -12.74 -4.71
N GLU A 67 -11.68 -11.87 -4.39
CA GLU A 67 -12.75 -12.14 -3.43
C GLU A 67 -13.68 -13.30 -3.82
N ASN A 68 -13.69 -13.70 -5.10
CA ASN A 68 -14.45 -14.83 -5.60
C ASN A 68 -13.63 -16.12 -5.65
N GLY A 69 -12.34 -16.07 -5.30
CA GLY A 69 -11.43 -17.20 -5.37
C GLY A 69 -10.81 -17.40 -6.75
N GLU A 70 -10.91 -16.42 -7.66
CA GLU A 70 -10.32 -16.53 -8.99
C GLU A 70 -8.84 -16.11 -8.95
N ASP A 71 -8.00 -16.86 -9.66
CA ASP A 71 -6.56 -16.56 -9.79
C ASP A 71 -6.38 -15.34 -10.69
N GLN A 72 -5.72 -14.33 -10.16
CA GLN A 72 -5.37 -13.10 -10.86
C GLN A 72 -3.85 -13.02 -11.00
N THR A 73 -3.41 -12.42 -12.11
CA THR A 73 -1.96 -12.22 -12.35
C THR A 73 -1.65 -10.77 -12.60
N TYR A 74 -0.59 -10.30 -11.95
CA TYR A 74 -0.10 -8.94 -12.07
C TYR A 74 1.41 -8.96 -12.28
N THR A 75 1.96 -7.89 -12.83
CA THR A 75 3.42 -7.69 -12.76
C THR A 75 3.77 -6.92 -11.49
N ARG A 76 4.99 -7.06 -10.97
CA ARG A 76 5.43 -6.26 -9.82
C ARG A 76 5.27 -4.75 -10.08
N GLN A 77 5.62 -4.28 -11.28
CA GLN A 77 5.41 -2.88 -11.66
C GLN A 77 3.93 -2.47 -11.66
N TRP A 78 3.02 -3.38 -12.04
CA TRP A 78 1.58 -3.09 -11.99
C TRP A 78 1.13 -2.90 -10.54
N VAL A 79 1.57 -3.76 -9.62
CA VAL A 79 1.22 -3.63 -8.19
C VAL A 79 1.75 -2.33 -7.60
N ILE A 80 3.00 -1.97 -7.90
CA ILE A 80 3.58 -0.69 -7.43
C ILE A 80 2.81 0.51 -8.01
N TRP A 81 2.47 0.48 -9.29
CA TRP A 81 1.67 1.54 -9.90
C TRP A 81 0.27 1.63 -9.28
N HIS A 82 -0.38 0.49 -9.07
CA HIS A 82 -1.68 0.42 -8.41
C HIS A 82 -1.65 1.06 -7.01
N LEU A 83 -0.62 0.78 -6.21
CA LEU A 83 -0.46 1.39 -4.88
C LEU A 83 -0.24 2.91 -4.97
N ILE A 84 0.51 3.40 -5.98
CA ILE A 84 0.70 4.84 -6.20
C ILE A 84 -0.63 5.52 -6.56
N GLU A 85 -1.39 4.95 -7.50
CA GLU A 85 -2.70 5.49 -7.91
C GLU A 85 -3.68 5.53 -6.73
N HIS A 86 -3.74 4.44 -5.97
CA HIS A 86 -4.58 4.31 -4.79
C HIS A 86 -4.25 5.37 -3.73
N ASP A 87 -2.97 5.55 -3.43
CA ASP A 87 -2.55 6.50 -2.40
C ASP A 87 -2.74 7.96 -2.84
N LEU A 88 -2.55 8.25 -4.13
CA LEU A 88 -2.86 9.57 -4.70
C LEU A 88 -4.37 9.86 -4.61
N HIS A 89 -5.21 8.88 -4.94
CA HIS A 89 -6.66 9.00 -4.86
C HIS A 89 -7.12 9.32 -3.43
N HIS A 90 -6.74 8.49 -2.47
CA HIS A 90 -7.11 8.71 -1.06
C HIS A 90 -6.39 9.90 -0.43
N GLY A 91 -5.21 10.27 -0.92
CA GLY A 91 -4.54 11.52 -0.57
C GLY A 91 -5.35 12.75 -0.98
N GLY A 92 -5.98 12.71 -2.15
CA GLY A 92 -6.94 13.72 -2.60
C GLY A 92 -8.16 13.84 -1.68
N GLU A 93 -8.76 12.71 -1.27
CA GLU A 93 -9.88 12.69 -0.32
C GLU A 93 -9.51 13.25 1.06
N LEU A 94 -8.30 12.96 1.53
CA LEU A 94 -7.75 13.51 2.77
C LEU A 94 -7.59 15.03 2.66
N SER A 95 -6.98 15.52 1.58
CA SER A 95 -6.83 16.96 1.33
C SER A 95 -8.18 17.68 1.24
N PHE A 96 -9.16 17.07 0.58
CA PHE A 96 -10.51 17.61 0.47
C PHE A 96 -11.16 17.73 1.87
N THR A 97 -11.10 16.67 2.67
CA THR A 97 -11.65 16.65 4.04
C THR A 97 -10.96 17.69 4.92
N LEU A 98 -9.64 17.80 4.88
CA LEU A 98 -8.88 18.83 5.60
C LEU A 98 -9.35 20.24 5.20
N GLY A 99 -9.52 20.48 3.90
CA GLY A 99 -10.04 21.76 3.38
C GLY A 99 -11.45 22.09 3.88
N MET A 100 -12.35 21.11 3.96
CA MET A 100 -13.69 21.28 4.55
C MET A 100 -13.63 21.72 6.02
N HIS A 101 -12.55 21.37 6.73
CA HIS A 101 -12.30 21.76 8.12
C HIS A 101 -11.40 23.01 8.25
N GLY A 102 -11.12 23.72 7.15
CA GLY A 102 -10.28 24.93 7.16
C GLY A 102 -8.79 24.66 7.39
N LEU A 103 -8.35 23.41 7.21
CA LEU A 103 -6.95 22.99 7.30
C LEU A 103 -6.32 22.94 5.91
N THR A 104 -5.00 23.14 5.85
CA THR A 104 -4.23 22.98 4.61
C THR A 104 -4.23 21.51 4.18
N GLY A 105 -4.50 21.25 2.89
CA GLY A 105 -4.38 19.92 2.31
C GLY A 105 -2.94 19.40 2.33
N ILE A 106 -2.78 18.09 2.19
CA ILE A 106 -1.46 17.47 2.13
C ILE A 106 -0.83 17.71 0.76
N THR A 107 0.49 17.92 0.74
CA THR A 107 1.27 17.91 -0.50
C THR A 107 1.51 16.46 -0.89
N ILE A 108 1.13 16.10 -2.11
CA ILE A 108 1.26 14.76 -2.68
C ILE A 108 2.29 14.81 -3.80
#